data_AF-A0A2D0QIF0-F1
#
_entry.id   AF-A0A2D0QIF0-F1
#
_cell.length_a   1.000
_cell.length_b   1.000
_cell.length_c   1.000
_cell.angle_alpha   90.00
_cell.angle_beta   90.00
_cell.angle_gamma   90.00
#
_symmetry.space_group_name_H-M   'P 1'
#
loop_
_entity.id
_entity.type
_entity.pdbx_description
1 polymer ?
#
loop_
_entity_poly.entity_id
_entity_poly.type
_entity_poly.pdbx_seq_one_letter_code
_entity_poly.pdbx_strand_id
1 'polypeptide(L)'
;MGVVCAFKGDVIHTFNKRQGALQNTQQFVHDRSNVLLLGDSLGDLDMADGVQGLRNILRIGYLNDKVEERREAYVRSYDIVLEKDETLDVPNAIINYHTAEKRDHATV
;
A
#
# COMPACT_ATOMS: atom_id res chain seq x y z
N MET A 1 -19.41 30.56 -6.44
CA MET A 1 -17.94 30.46 -6.64
C MET A 1 -17.36 29.94 -5.33
N GLY A 2 -16.90 28.68 -5.31
CA GLY A 2 -16.24 28.11 -4.13
C GLY A 2 -14.79 28.56 -4.09
N VAL A 3 -14.35 29.17 -2.99
CA VAL A 3 -12.94 29.49 -2.75
C VAL A 3 -12.39 28.45 -1.79
N VAL A 4 -11.29 27.79 -2.16
CA VAL A 4 -10.55 26.93 -1.24
C VAL A 4 -9.77 27.83 -0.30
N CYS A 5 -10.11 27.80 1.00
CA CYS A 5 -9.51 28.69 1.99
C CYS A 5 -8.30 28.06 2.72
N ALA A 6 -8.30 26.75 2.94
CA ALA A 6 -7.21 26.04 3.63
C ALA A 6 -7.33 24.51 3.49
N PHE A 7 -6.24 23.82 3.83
CA PHE A 7 -6.23 22.36 4.06
C PHE A 7 -6.29 22.08 5.57
N LYS A 8 -6.89 20.95 5.95
CA LYS A 8 -7.04 20.53 7.35
C LYS A 8 -5.93 19.56 7.74
N GLY A 9 -5.23 19.85 8.84
CA GLY A 9 -4.19 18.99 9.39
C GLY A 9 -2.82 19.19 8.75
N ASP A 10 -1.87 18.32 9.10
CA ASP A 10 -0.52 18.34 8.54
C ASP A 10 -0.55 17.90 7.06
N VAL A 11 0.23 18.59 6.22
CA VAL A 11 0.30 18.26 4.79
C VAL A 11 1.07 16.95 4.60
N ILE A 12 0.40 15.92 4.08
CA ILE A 12 1.06 14.68 3.64
C ILE A 12 1.51 14.87 2.18
N HIS A 13 2.82 14.79 1.95
CA HIS A 13 3.41 14.79 0.62
C HIS A 13 4.21 13.50 0.39
N THR A 14 4.63 13.25 -0.86
CA THR A 14 5.30 11.99 -1.28
C THR A 14 6.50 11.59 -0.41
N PHE A 15 7.16 12.54 0.25
CA PHE A 15 8.33 12.33 1.10
C PHE A 15 8.04 12.34 2.61
N ASN A 16 6.80 12.55 3.05
CA ASN A 16 6.41 12.54 4.47
C ASN A 16 5.31 11.50 4.79
N LYS A 17 5.16 10.49 3.93
CA LYS A 17 4.18 9.41 4.10
C LYS A 17 4.45 8.60 5.37
N ARG A 18 5.71 8.50 5.81
CA ARG A 18 6.12 7.85 7.07
C ARG A 18 5.47 8.48 8.31
N GLN A 19 5.44 9.81 8.40
CA GLN A 19 4.86 10.51 9.57
C GLN A 19 3.33 10.39 9.59
N GLY A 20 2.69 10.41 8.41
CA GLY A 20 1.25 10.17 8.26
C GLY A 20 0.83 8.74 8.61
N ALA A 21 1.69 7.75 8.33
CA ALA A 21 1.47 6.36 8.75
C ALA A 21 1.45 6.26 10.28
N LEU A 22 2.47 6.79 10.96
CA LEU A 22 2.60 6.73 12.43
C LEU A 22 1.44 7.39 13.19
N GLN A 23 0.87 8.48 12.67
CA GLN A 23 -0.26 9.17 13.30
C GLN A 23 -1.59 8.40 13.16
N ASN A 24 -1.78 7.59 12.10
CA ASN A 24 -3.06 6.95 11.81
C ASN A 24 -3.12 5.45 12.17
N THR A 25 -1.99 4.74 12.17
CA THR A 25 -1.96 3.27 12.35
C THR A 25 -2.16 2.82 13.79
N GLN A 26 -1.81 3.65 14.78
CA GLN A 26 -1.87 3.31 16.21
C GLN A 26 -3.29 2.95 16.69
N GLN A 27 -4.34 3.48 16.05
CA GLN A 27 -5.72 3.34 16.52
C GLN A 27 -6.52 2.19 15.86
N PHE A 28 -6.08 1.63 14.73
CA PHE A 28 -6.92 0.69 13.93
C PHE A 28 -6.26 -0.66 13.60
N VAL A 29 -4.99 -0.88 13.96
CA VAL A 29 -4.21 -2.04 13.48
C VAL A 29 -3.74 -2.95 14.63
N HIS A 30 -4.39 -2.88 15.79
CA HIS A 30 -4.16 -3.88 16.82
C HIS A 30 -4.61 -5.25 16.28
N ASP A 31 -3.66 -6.20 16.21
CA ASP A 31 -3.85 -7.62 15.88
C ASP A 31 -3.85 -8.05 14.40
N ARG A 32 -3.45 -7.18 13.45
CA ARG A 32 -3.26 -7.59 12.05
C ARG A 32 -1.78 -7.75 11.69
N SER A 33 -1.34 -9.00 11.51
CA SER A 33 0.06 -9.37 11.25
C SER A 33 0.46 -9.37 9.77
N ASN A 34 -0.51 -9.29 8.84
CA ASN A 34 -0.28 -9.39 7.40
C ASN A 34 -0.68 -8.07 6.71
N VAL A 35 0.21 -7.52 5.89
CA VAL A 35 0.00 -6.27 5.17
C VAL A 35 0.19 -6.46 3.67
N LEU A 36 -0.78 -5.97 2.91
CA LEU A 36 -0.67 -5.78 1.47
C LEU A 36 -0.49 -4.28 1.22
N LEU A 37 0.70 -3.88 0.78
CA LEU A 37 1.04 -2.50 0.48
C LEU A 37 0.92 -2.28 -1.03
N LEU A 38 0.10 -1.31 -1.43
CA LEU A 38 -0.04 -0.88 -2.82
C LEU A 38 0.52 0.54 -2.91
N GLY A 39 1.48 0.77 -3.80
CA GLY A 39 2.12 2.07 -3.98
C GLY A 39 2.42 2.37 -5.44
N ASP A 40 2.47 3.64 -5.80
CA ASP A 40 2.79 4.11 -7.15
C ASP A 40 4.12 4.89 -7.18
N SER A 41 4.70 5.16 -6.02
CA SER A 41 5.96 5.89 -5.85
C SER A 41 6.91 5.17 -4.90
N LEU A 42 8.21 5.45 -4.95
CA LEU A 42 9.16 4.88 -3.97
C LEU A 42 8.90 5.36 -2.54
N GLY A 43 8.28 6.54 -2.36
CA GLY A 43 7.91 7.07 -1.04
C GLY A 43 6.76 6.32 -0.36
N ASP A 44 6.07 5.44 -1.09
CA ASP A 44 5.00 4.60 -0.53
C ASP A 44 5.51 3.44 0.31
N LEU A 45 6.76 3.03 0.11
CA LEU A 45 7.38 1.91 0.81
C LEU A 45 7.39 2.13 2.33
N ASP A 46 7.50 3.39 2.75
CA ASP A 46 7.54 3.80 4.15
C ASP A 46 6.15 3.84 4.81
N MET A 47 5.05 3.61 4.06
CA MET A 47 3.70 3.62 4.63
C MET A 47 3.47 2.46 5.61
N ALA A 48 4.20 1.35 5.48
CA ALA A 48 4.06 0.22 6.40
C ALA A 48 4.83 0.40 7.72
N ASP A 49 5.75 1.36 7.83
CA ASP A 49 6.60 1.58 9.02
C ASP A 49 5.78 1.90 10.28
N GLY A 50 4.57 2.43 10.12
CA GLY A 50 3.68 2.76 11.24
C GLY A 50 3.00 1.55 11.88
N VAL A 51 3.09 0.36 11.28
CA VAL A 51 2.34 -0.82 11.74
C VAL A 51 3.17 -1.62 12.73
N GLN A 52 2.72 -1.70 13.98
CA GLN A 52 3.33 -2.53 15.01
C GLN A 52 2.95 -4.01 14.82
N GLY A 53 3.89 -4.94 15.04
CA GLY A 53 3.62 -6.39 14.96
C GLY A 53 3.53 -6.95 13.55
N LEU A 54 4.07 -6.25 12.56
CA LEU A 54 4.13 -6.67 11.16
C LEU A 54 4.91 -8.00 11.04
N ARG A 55 4.27 -9.05 10.50
CA ARG A 55 4.87 -10.38 10.36
C ARG A 55 5.11 -10.74 8.90
N ASN A 56 4.13 -10.44 8.05
CA ASN A 56 4.23 -10.61 6.60
C ASN A 56 3.85 -9.31 5.90
N ILE A 57 4.63 -8.92 4.90
CA ILE A 57 4.32 -7.79 4.03
C ILE A 57 4.55 -8.17 2.58
N LEU A 58 3.57 -7.86 1.73
CA LEU A 58 3.68 -7.97 0.28
C LEU A 58 3.52 -6.57 -0.31
N ARG A 59 4.50 -6.10 -1.08
CA ARG A 59 4.54 -4.78 -1.69
C ARG A 59 4.31 -4.88 -3.19
N ILE A 60 3.27 -4.21 -3.68
CA ILE A 60 2.94 -4.12 -5.11
C ILE A 60 3.12 -2.68 -5.56
N GLY A 61 4.01 -2.48 -6.54
CA GLY A 61 4.37 -1.18 -7.10
C GLY A 61 3.75 -0.98 -8.48
N TYR A 62 2.97 0.08 -8.66
CA TYR A 62 2.39 0.50 -9.93
C TYR A 62 3.34 1.48 -10.62
N LEU A 63 3.98 1.03 -11.71
CA LEU A 63 4.93 1.80 -12.49
C LEU A 63 4.28 2.31 -13.79
N ASN A 64 3.61 3.45 -13.69
CA ASN A 64 2.86 4.04 -14.81
C ASN A 64 3.62 5.13 -15.58
N ASP A 65 4.63 5.75 -14.96
CA ASP A 65 5.41 6.86 -15.53
C ASP A 65 6.91 6.59 -15.48
N LYS A 66 7.63 7.08 -16.51
CA LYS A 66 9.09 6.92 -16.67
C LYS A 66 9.58 5.48 -16.46
N VAL A 67 8.86 4.52 -17.06
CA VAL A 67 9.07 3.09 -16.84
C VAL A 67 10.54 2.70 -16.99
N GLU A 68 11.19 3.04 -18.09
CA GLU A 68 12.59 2.66 -18.33
C GLU A 68 13.56 3.24 -17.29
N GLU A 69 13.36 4.49 -16.88
CA GLU A 69 14.23 5.16 -15.90
C GLU A 69 14.03 4.63 -14.47
N ARG A 70 12.80 4.22 -14.14
CA ARG A 70 12.41 3.87 -12.76
C ARG A 70 12.31 2.37 -12.52
N ARG A 71 12.27 1.54 -13.57
CA ARG A 71 12.11 0.07 -13.48
C ARG A 71 13.10 -0.55 -12.50
N GLU A 72 14.38 -0.23 -12.61
CA GLU A 72 15.41 -0.82 -11.73
C GLU A 72 15.14 -0.51 -10.25
N ALA A 73 14.79 0.74 -9.93
CA ALA A 73 14.49 1.12 -8.57
C ALA A 73 13.22 0.45 -8.03
N TYR A 74 12.19 0.28 -8.87
CA TYR A 74 10.95 -0.39 -8.48
C TYR A 74 11.18 -1.88 -8.24
N VAL A 75 11.85 -2.57 -9.15
CA VAL A 75 12.15 -4.02 -9.03
C VAL A 75 13.01 -4.31 -7.80
N ARG A 76 13.89 -3.39 -7.41
CA ARG A 76 14.72 -3.53 -6.19
C ARG A 76 13.96 -3.30 -4.89
N SER A 77 12.81 -2.63 -4.94
CA SER A 77 12.14 -2.12 -3.73
C SER A 77 10.76 -2.73 -3.50
N TYR A 78 10.06 -3.14 -4.57
CA TYR A 78 8.76 -3.79 -4.54
C TYR A 78 8.89 -5.29 -4.79
N ASP A 79 8.03 -6.09 -4.18
CA ASP A 79 7.99 -7.54 -4.39
C ASP A 79 7.35 -7.88 -5.76
N ILE A 80 6.36 -7.08 -6.18
CA ILE A 80 5.68 -7.17 -7.47
C ILE A 80 5.67 -5.78 -8.10
N VAL A 81 6.07 -5.68 -9.37
CA VAL A 81 5.99 -4.44 -10.14
C VAL A 81 5.01 -4.64 -11.29
N LEU A 82 3.99 -3.79 -11.36
CA LEU A 82 3.00 -3.75 -12.44
C LEU A 82 3.29 -2.55 -13.32
N GLU A 83 3.68 -2.80 -14.57
CA GLU A 83 4.08 -1.74 -15.49
C GLU A 83 2.91 -1.35 -16.39
N LYS A 84 2.56 -0.06 -16.37
CA LYS A 84 1.43 0.50 -17.15
C LYS A 84 0.13 -0.29 -16.94
N ASP A 85 -0.06 -0.80 -15.73
CA ASP A 85 -1.28 -1.51 -15.32
C ASP A 85 -2.19 -0.51 -14.59
N GLU A 86 -3.37 -0.27 -15.17
CA GLU A 86 -4.38 0.64 -14.61
C GLU A 86 -5.49 -0.12 -13.88
N THR A 87 -5.27 -1.40 -13.55
CA THR A 87 -6.24 -2.30 -12.92
C THR A 87 -5.86 -2.65 -11.48
N LEU A 88 -6.83 -3.23 -10.76
CA LEU A 88 -6.60 -3.81 -9.43
C LEU A 88 -6.71 -5.35 -9.46
N ASP A 89 -6.55 -5.96 -10.64
CA ASP A 89 -6.80 -7.40 -10.83
C ASP A 89 -5.82 -8.26 -10.04
N VAL A 90 -4.54 -7.89 -10.00
CA VAL A 90 -3.52 -8.61 -9.23
C VAL A 90 -3.76 -8.53 -7.72
N PRO A 91 -3.94 -7.34 -7.10
CA PRO A 91 -4.34 -7.25 -5.69
C PRO A 91 -5.63 -8.01 -5.37
N ASN A 92 -6.65 -7.89 -6.23
CA ASN A 92 -7.93 -8.57 -6.02
C ASN A 92 -7.80 -10.09 -6.11
N ALA A 93 -6.98 -10.62 -7.04
CA ALA A 93 -6.71 -12.04 -7.14
C ALA A 93 -6.07 -12.59 -5.85
N ILE A 94 -5.09 -11.86 -5.29
CA ILE A 94 -4.42 -12.22 -4.03
C ILE A 94 -5.42 -12.22 -2.86
N ILE A 95 -6.25 -11.17 -2.74
CA ILE A 95 -7.26 -11.08 -1.69
C ILE A 95 -8.30 -12.19 -1.83
N ASN A 96 -8.77 -12.46 -3.05
CA ASN A 96 -9.79 -13.48 -3.33
C ASN A 96 -9.27 -14.88 -3.04
N TYR A 97 -8.00 -15.17 -3.35
CA TYR A 97 -7.37 -16.44 -3.03
C TYR A 97 -7.44 -16.72 -1.52
N HIS A 98 -7.01 -15.76 -0.68
CA HIS A 98 -7.04 -15.94 0.78
C HIS A 98 -8.43 -15.85 1.41
N THR A 99 -9.37 -15.15 0.78
CA THR A 99 -10.75 -15.03 1.29
C THR A 99 -11.60 -16.24 0.91
N ALA A 100 -11.33 -16.87 -0.23
CA ALA A 100 -11.97 -18.12 -0.64
C ALA A 100 -11.64 -19.27 0.30
N GLU A 101 -10.38 -19.42 0.72
CA GLU A 101 -9.95 -20.45 1.68
C GLU A 101 -10.67 -20.37 3.04
N LYS A 102 -11.08 -19.16 3.46
CA LYS A 102 -11.81 -18.96 4.71
C LYS A 102 -13.31 -19.29 4.62
N ARG A 103 -13.89 -19.30 3.41
CA ARG A 103 -15.31 -19.68 3.23
C ARG A 103 -15.53 -21.18 3.35
N ASP A 104 -14.56 -22.00 2.97
CA ASP A 104 -14.67 -23.46 3.04
C ASP A 104 -14.57 -24.01 4.48
N HIS A 105 -14.00 -23.25 5.42
CA HIS A 105 -13.90 -23.63 6.84
C HIS A 105 -15.06 -23.13 7.72
N ALA A 106 -16.03 -22.39 7.17
CA ALA A 106 -17.20 -21.89 7.91
C ALA A 106 -18.43 -22.80 7.80
N THR A 107 -18.29 -24.02 7.27
CA THR A 107 -19.35 -25.03 7.25
C THR A 107 -18.93 -26.27 8.05
N VAL A 108 -19.03 -26.17 9.38
CA VAL A 108 -19.35 -27.28 10.30
C VAL A 108 -19.92 -26.74 11.59
#